data_AF-W9NQ29-F1
#
_entry.id   AF-W9NQ29-F1
#
_cell.length_a   1.000
_cell.length_b   1.000
_cell.length_c   1.000
_cell.angle_alpha   90.00
_cell.angle_beta   90.00
_cell.angle_gamma   90.00
#
_symmetry.space_group_name_H-M   'P 1'
#
loop_
_entity.id
_entity.type
_entity.pdbx_description
1 polymer ?
#
loop_
_entity_poly.entity_id
_entity_poly.type
_entity_poly.pdbx_seq_one_letter_code
_entity_poly.pdbx_strand_id
1 'polypeptide(L)'
;MRFSATASLLLGQAMSALATGIILPLYLYPSNGAATWQPAFNAISSNSNIPWLAIVNPSNGPGSTGKPGNNDPNYITGTSKLNSYSNVKTIGYVYTSYAMMPLRKLKDTITTWSKWSTYSGANIAVHGIFFDECSTANFDYLNQAITFARGAFGNGITTVCNFGAKAGAKFYTICDVVVAFESCLNCPDGPPYMDQATLSNNIPSGYMTQGAIILNRFTGTSADGRVANQALINKYVQTMKQNGLGWFYFASAGYDSLTTPPATVGADAAALAA
;
A
#
# COMPACT_ATOMS: atom_id res chain seq x y z
N MET A 1 -48.06 11.95 43.11
CA MET A 1 -46.72 11.44 42.77
C MET A 1 -46.78 10.75 41.42
N ARG A 2 -46.15 11.31 40.39
CA ARG A 2 -45.94 10.66 39.09
C ARG A 2 -44.44 10.68 38.83
N PHE A 3 -43.81 9.51 38.81
CA PHE A 3 -42.41 9.36 38.42
C PHE A 3 -42.36 9.23 36.90
N SER A 4 -41.75 10.22 36.23
CA SER A 4 -41.33 10.09 34.83
C SER A 4 -39.88 9.63 34.81
N ALA A 5 -39.65 8.40 34.37
CA ALA A 5 -38.31 7.91 34.05
C ALA A 5 -37.99 8.29 32.60
N THR A 6 -37.06 9.22 32.40
CA THR A 6 -36.44 9.47 31.11
C THR A 6 -35.40 8.39 30.82
N ALA A 7 -35.69 7.51 29.86
CA ALA A 7 -34.71 6.61 29.29
C ALA A 7 -33.81 7.39 28.32
N SER A 8 -32.54 7.60 28.69
CA SER A 8 -31.53 8.11 27.77
C SER A 8 -31.08 6.99 26.84
N LEU A 9 -31.40 7.11 25.56
CA LEU A 9 -30.91 6.23 24.51
C LEU A 9 -29.45 6.58 24.22
N LEU A 10 -28.51 5.74 24.67
CA LEU A 10 -27.11 5.79 24.26
C LEU A 10 -27.03 5.35 22.79
N LEU A 11 -26.93 6.33 21.87
CA LEU A 11 -26.52 6.08 20.50
C LEU A 11 -25.05 5.66 20.52
N GLY A 12 -24.81 4.34 20.50
CA GLY A 12 -23.49 3.80 20.20
C GLY A 12 -23.14 4.20 18.77
N GLN A 13 -22.16 5.10 18.62
CA GLN A 13 -21.49 5.26 17.34
C GLN A 13 -20.79 3.94 17.04
N ALA A 14 -21.35 3.15 16.13
CA ALA A 14 -20.60 2.07 15.52
C ALA A 14 -19.37 2.72 14.87
N MET A 15 -18.19 2.48 15.43
CA MET A 15 -16.95 2.73 14.71
C MET A 15 -17.03 1.86 13.45
N SER A 16 -17.28 2.46 12.30
CA SER A 16 -17.06 1.78 11.03
C SER A 16 -15.61 1.33 11.06
N ALA A 17 -15.38 0.03 11.24
CA ALA A 17 -14.07 -0.54 11.01
C ALA A 17 -13.67 -0.10 9.60
N LEU A 18 -12.55 0.61 9.48
CA LEU A 18 -12.02 0.97 8.16
C LEU A 18 -11.88 -0.33 7.37
N ALA A 19 -12.52 -0.39 6.20
CA ALA A 19 -12.45 -1.56 5.35
C ALA A 19 -10.98 -1.80 4.95
N THR A 20 -10.53 -3.05 5.07
CA THR A 20 -9.22 -3.46 4.55
C THR A 20 -9.11 -3.08 3.08
N GLY A 21 -8.05 -2.37 2.73
CA GLY A 21 -7.75 -1.92 1.37
C GLY A 21 -6.67 -2.75 0.69
N ILE A 22 -6.39 -2.39 -0.57
CA ILE A 22 -5.29 -2.97 -1.34
C ILE A 22 -4.14 -1.96 -1.44
N ILE A 23 -2.94 -2.40 -1.09
CA ILE A 23 -1.69 -1.66 -1.32
C ILE A 23 -0.96 -2.29 -2.50
N LEU A 24 -1.07 -1.69 -3.68
CA LEU A 24 -0.62 -2.27 -4.94
C LEU A 24 0.76 -1.72 -5.37
N PRO A 25 1.85 -2.49 -5.30
CA PRO A 25 3.15 -2.15 -5.89
C PRO A 25 3.06 -2.24 -7.43
N LEU A 26 2.60 -1.15 -8.06
CA LEU A 26 2.33 -1.11 -9.51
C LEU A 26 3.61 -0.77 -10.29
N TYR A 27 4.60 -1.66 -10.21
CA TYR A 27 5.95 -1.44 -10.74
C TYR A 27 6.12 -1.85 -12.21
N LEU A 28 5.10 -2.51 -12.77
CA LEU A 28 5.02 -2.76 -14.21
C LEU A 28 5.06 -1.45 -15.00
N TYR A 29 5.83 -1.44 -16.07
CA TYR A 29 5.83 -0.32 -17.01
C TYR A 29 4.45 -0.17 -17.70
N PRO A 30 3.80 1.02 -17.67
CA PRO A 30 2.47 1.26 -18.27
C PRO A 30 2.48 1.34 -19.81
N SER A 31 3.07 0.38 -20.53
CA SER A 31 3.20 0.46 -22.00
C SER A 31 1.86 0.58 -22.74
N ASN A 32 1.94 1.03 -24.00
CA ASN A 32 0.80 1.15 -24.92
C ASN A 32 -0.34 2.02 -24.37
N GLY A 33 -0.01 3.21 -23.85
CA GLY A 33 -1.01 4.10 -23.26
C GLY A 33 -1.61 3.56 -21.95
N ALA A 34 -0.77 2.92 -21.12
CA ALA A 34 -1.16 2.26 -19.87
C ALA A 34 -2.02 1.00 -20.01
N ALA A 35 -2.04 0.35 -21.17
CA ALA A 35 -2.79 -0.89 -21.38
C ALA A 35 -2.31 -2.05 -20.48
N THR A 36 -1.02 -2.11 -20.14
CA THR A 36 -0.51 -3.11 -19.19
C THR A 36 -1.07 -2.96 -17.76
N TRP A 37 -1.58 -1.78 -17.42
CA TRP A 37 -2.26 -1.52 -16.14
C TRP A 37 -3.77 -1.77 -16.20
N GLN A 38 -4.33 -2.17 -17.36
CA GLN A 38 -5.75 -2.43 -17.51
C GLN A 38 -6.33 -3.43 -16.48
N PRO A 39 -5.63 -4.51 -16.08
CA PRO A 39 -6.10 -5.39 -15.02
C PRO A 39 -6.34 -4.67 -13.68
N ALA A 40 -5.46 -3.73 -13.30
CA ALA A 40 -5.63 -2.92 -12.11
C ALA A 40 -6.84 -1.99 -12.26
N PHE A 41 -6.98 -1.31 -13.40
CA PHE A 41 -8.14 -0.44 -13.66
C PHE A 41 -9.47 -1.20 -13.58
N ASN A 42 -9.53 -2.42 -14.13
CA ASN A 42 -10.72 -3.26 -14.06
C ASN A 42 -11.05 -3.69 -12.63
N ALA A 43 -10.03 -4.08 -11.85
CA ALA A 43 -10.22 -4.47 -10.45
C ALA A 43 -10.69 -3.29 -9.59
N ILE A 44 -10.13 -2.09 -9.80
CA ILE A 44 -10.52 -0.85 -9.12
C ILE A 44 -11.97 -0.47 -9.45
N SER A 45 -12.32 -0.40 -10.75
CA SER A 45 -13.63 0.07 -11.19
C SER A 45 -14.77 -0.89 -10.83
N SER A 46 -14.49 -2.20 -10.81
CA SER A 46 -15.47 -3.22 -10.40
C SER A 46 -15.70 -3.27 -8.89
N ASN A 47 -14.82 -2.64 -8.09
CA ASN A 47 -14.85 -2.70 -6.62
C ASN A 47 -14.67 -1.30 -6.00
N SER A 48 -15.58 -0.37 -6.32
CA SER A 48 -15.52 1.04 -5.88
C SER A 48 -15.54 1.24 -4.36
N ASN A 49 -15.98 0.25 -3.57
CA ASN A 49 -16.02 0.30 -2.11
C ASN A 49 -14.67 -0.07 -1.45
N ILE A 50 -13.73 -0.66 -2.20
CA ILE A 50 -12.41 -1.01 -1.69
C ILE A 50 -11.49 0.20 -1.85
N PRO A 51 -10.80 0.66 -0.79
CA PRO A 51 -9.77 1.69 -0.93
C PRO A 51 -8.46 1.11 -1.49
N TRP A 52 -7.78 1.88 -2.33
CA TRP A 52 -6.54 1.47 -2.99
C TRP A 52 -5.40 2.46 -2.76
N LEU A 53 -4.21 1.96 -2.43
CA LEU A 53 -2.95 2.68 -2.51
C LEU A 53 -2.16 2.12 -3.70
N ALA A 54 -2.15 2.84 -4.82
CA ALA A 54 -1.42 2.43 -6.02
C ALA A 54 -0.01 3.07 -6.03
N ILE A 55 1.03 2.26 -5.83
CA ILE A 55 2.41 2.75 -5.74
C ILE A 55 3.00 2.86 -7.15
N VAL A 56 3.30 4.08 -7.57
CA VAL A 56 3.84 4.40 -8.90
C VAL A 56 5.36 4.56 -8.80
N ASN A 57 6.09 3.81 -9.62
CA ASN A 57 7.56 3.78 -9.59
C ASN A 57 8.19 3.84 -11.00
N PRO A 58 8.32 5.04 -11.60
CA PRO A 58 8.93 5.19 -12.91
C PRO A 58 10.33 4.61 -13.05
N SER A 59 11.21 4.85 -12.07
CA SER A 59 12.59 4.35 -12.06
C SER A 59 13.22 4.53 -10.67
N ASN A 60 12.84 3.66 -9.72
CA ASN A 60 13.21 3.76 -8.29
C ASN A 60 12.99 5.17 -7.72
N GLY A 61 11.84 5.76 -8.09
CA GLY A 61 11.57 7.18 -7.93
C GLY A 61 10.78 7.75 -9.11
N PRO A 62 10.59 9.09 -9.16
CA PRO A 62 9.88 9.78 -10.23
C PRO A 62 10.67 9.82 -11.57
N GLY A 63 11.82 9.13 -11.62
CA GLY A 63 12.74 9.13 -12.75
C GLY A 63 13.76 10.28 -12.73
N SER A 64 14.72 10.23 -13.64
CA SER A 64 15.88 11.12 -13.68
C SER A 64 15.67 12.41 -14.48
N THR A 65 14.60 12.52 -15.26
CA THR A 65 14.36 13.70 -16.10
C THR A 65 13.93 14.94 -15.33
N GLY A 66 13.45 14.76 -14.08
CA GLY A 66 12.84 15.83 -13.27
C GLY A 66 11.51 16.37 -13.84
N LYS A 67 11.00 15.77 -14.93
CA LYS A 67 9.77 16.17 -15.60
C LYS A 67 8.57 15.33 -15.13
N PRO A 68 7.34 15.87 -15.22
CA PRO A 68 6.09 15.12 -15.05
C PRO A 68 6.12 13.78 -15.79
N GLY A 69 5.70 12.69 -15.11
CA GLY A 69 5.68 11.35 -15.69
C GLY A 69 7.05 10.80 -16.12
N ASN A 70 8.16 11.33 -15.62
CA ASN A 70 9.51 11.09 -16.15
C ASN A 70 9.65 11.41 -17.66
N ASN A 71 8.88 12.39 -18.17
CA ASN A 71 8.77 12.69 -19.60
C ASN A 71 8.27 11.49 -20.44
N ASP A 72 7.48 10.60 -19.83
CA ASP A 72 6.89 9.44 -20.48
C ASP A 72 5.36 9.56 -20.50
N PRO A 73 4.74 9.64 -21.70
CA PRO A 73 3.29 9.75 -21.83
C PRO A 73 2.53 8.53 -21.28
N ASN A 74 3.17 7.36 -21.19
CA ASN A 74 2.58 6.16 -20.61
C ASN A 74 2.34 6.32 -19.11
N TYR A 75 3.33 6.86 -18.37
CA TYR A 75 3.18 7.17 -16.95
C TYR A 75 2.17 8.29 -16.71
N ILE A 76 2.14 9.31 -17.58
CA ILE A 76 1.15 10.39 -17.49
C ILE A 76 -0.27 9.82 -17.66
N THR A 77 -0.48 9.01 -18.70
CA THR A 77 -1.78 8.40 -19.00
C THR A 77 -2.24 7.48 -17.87
N GLY A 78 -1.37 6.57 -17.42
CA GLY A 78 -1.70 5.62 -16.37
C GLY A 78 -1.99 6.28 -15.03
N THR A 79 -1.14 7.21 -14.60
CA THR A 79 -1.31 7.94 -13.33
C THR A 79 -2.57 8.81 -13.35
N SER A 80 -2.84 9.49 -14.46
CA SER A 80 -4.07 10.27 -14.64
C SER A 80 -5.32 9.39 -14.56
N LYS A 81 -5.27 8.20 -15.17
CA LYS A 81 -6.37 7.24 -15.10
C LYS A 81 -6.60 6.73 -13.68
N LEU A 82 -5.54 6.41 -12.93
CA LEU A 82 -5.65 6.06 -11.50
C LEU A 82 -6.32 7.18 -10.70
N ASN A 83 -5.87 8.41 -10.89
CA ASN A 83 -6.39 9.60 -10.20
C ASN A 83 -7.85 9.95 -10.56
N SER A 84 -8.42 9.33 -11.61
CA SER A 84 -9.84 9.50 -11.95
C SER A 84 -10.78 8.66 -11.08
N TYR A 85 -10.27 7.71 -10.31
CA TYR A 85 -11.05 6.86 -9.41
C TYR A 85 -11.05 7.43 -7.98
N SER A 86 -12.24 7.66 -7.41
CA SER A 86 -12.40 8.27 -6.08
C SER A 86 -11.90 7.38 -4.93
N ASN A 87 -11.80 6.07 -5.16
CA ASN A 87 -11.31 5.09 -4.19
C ASN A 87 -9.81 4.79 -4.32
N VAL A 88 -9.07 5.54 -5.14
CA VAL A 88 -7.63 5.36 -5.35
C VAL A 88 -6.85 6.55 -4.84
N LYS A 89 -5.77 6.28 -4.11
CA LYS A 89 -4.67 7.22 -3.87
C LYS A 89 -3.42 6.71 -4.56
N THR A 90 -2.90 7.48 -5.50
CA THR A 90 -1.57 7.24 -6.08
C THR A 90 -0.48 7.62 -5.09
N ILE A 91 0.53 6.76 -4.92
CA ILE A 91 1.62 6.91 -3.96
C ILE A 91 2.94 6.89 -4.71
N GLY A 92 3.76 7.93 -4.58
CA GLY A 92 5.07 7.99 -5.24
C GLY A 92 6.11 7.16 -4.50
N TYR A 93 6.82 6.28 -5.21
CA TYR A 93 7.90 5.47 -4.63
C TYR A 93 9.17 6.29 -4.36
N VAL A 94 9.82 6.04 -3.23
CA VAL A 94 11.21 6.43 -2.94
C VAL A 94 11.89 5.29 -2.19
N TYR A 95 13.21 5.15 -2.30
CA TYR A 95 13.97 4.18 -1.50
C TYR A 95 14.87 4.91 -0.51
N THR A 96 15.08 4.34 0.67
CA THR A 96 15.92 4.94 1.72
C THR A 96 17.25 4.22 1.89
N SER A 97 17.41 3.03 1.30
CA SER A 97 18.58 2.17 1.45
C SER A 97 18.95 1.97 2.92
N TYR A 98 17.95 1.64 3.76
CA TYR A 98 18.13 1.44 5.20
C TYR A 98 18.79 2.63 5.91
N ALA A 99 18.38 3.85 5.52
CA ALA A 99 18.93 5.13 5.96
C ALA A 99 20.36 5.45 5.47
N MET A 100 20.91 4.68 4.54
CA MET A 100 22.19 5.00 3.89
C MET A 100 22.06 6.04 2.77
N MET A 101 20.85 6.24 2.21
CA MET A 101 20.65 7.32 1.25
C MET A 101 20.81 8.68 1.95
N PRO A 102 21.65 9.60 1.46
CA PRO A 102 21.74 10.94 2.04
C PRO A 102 20.38 11.64 2.04
N LEU A 103 19.97 12.17 3.20
CA LEU A 103 18.64 12.78 3.38
C LEU A 103 18.37 13.89 2.35
N ARG A 104 19.40 14.66 1.96
CA ARG A 104 19.29 15.66 0.89
C ARG A 104 18.80 15.05 -0.43
N LYS A 105 19.38 13.93 -0.88
CA LYS A 105 18.96 13.26 -2.12
C LYS A 105 17.53 12.74 -2.02
N LEU A 106 17.15 12.17 -0.87
CA LEU A 106 15.79 11.72 -0.63
C LEU A 106 14.79 12.89 -0.70
N LYS A 107 15.12 14.03 -0.10
CA LYS A 107 14.31 15.26 -0.17
C LYS A 107 14.18 15.79 -1.60
N ASP A 108 15.24 15.74 -2.39
CA ASP A 108 15.20 16.14 -3.81
C ASP A 108 14.27 15.23 -4.63
N THR A 109 14.30 13.91 -4.38
CA THR A 109 13.37 12.94 -5.00
C THR A 109 11.91 13.22 -4.59
N ILE A 110 11.65 13.47 -3.31
CA ILE A 110 10.31 13.81 -2.79
C ILE A 110 9.79 15.12 -3.40
N THR A 111 10.66 16.13 -3.54
CA THR A 111 10.33 17.41 -4.20
C THR A 111 9.95 17.20 -5.66
N THR A 112 10.57 16.24 -6.33
CA THR A 112 10.23 15.92 -7.73
C THR A 112 8.83 15.30 -7.83
N TRP A 113 8.47 14.41 -6.91
CA TRP A 113 7.10 13.91 -6.80
C TRP A 113 6.09 15.01 -6.50
N SER A 114 6.37 15.93 -5.56
CA SER A 114 5.43 17.00 -5.22
C SER A 114 5.16 17.94 -6.39
N LYS A 115 6.16 18.21 -7.23
CA LYS A 115 6.04 19.02 -8.45
C LYS A 115 5.13 18.40 -9.53
N TRP A 116 4.83 17.10 -9.48
CA TRP A 116 3.87 16.52 -10.44
C TRP A 116 2.47 17.14 -10.31
N SER A 117 2.12 17.67 -9.14
CA SER A 117 0.86 18.40 -8.93
C SER A 117 0.75 19.69 -9.74
N THR A 118 1.86 20.26 -10.21
CA THR A 118 1.84 21.50 -11.00
C THR A 118 1.73 21.24 -12.50
N TYR A 119 1.63 19.98 -12.93
CA TYR A 119 1.48 19.64 -14.34
C TYR A 119 0.06 19.92 -14.82
N SER A 120 -0.11 20.87 -15.74
CA SER A 120 -1.41 21.28 -16.26
C SER A 120 -1.97 20.36 -17.35
N GLY A 121 -1.14 19.50 -17.96
CA GLY A 121 -1.56 18.64 -19.06
C GLY A 121 -2.45 17.46 -18.66
N ALA A 122 -2.35 17.00 -17.41
CA ALA A 122 -3.19 15.94 -16.84
C ALA A 122 -3.06 15.92 -15.30
N ASN A 123 -4.05 15.36 -14.60
CA ASN A 123 -3.96 15.18 -13.15
C ASN A 123 -3.06 13.99 -12.80
N ILE A 124 -1.77 14.23 -12.61
CA ILE A 124 -0.81 13.20 -12.20
C ILE A 124 -0.25 13.43 -10.78
N ALA A 125 -0.89 14.28 -9.98
CA ALA A 125 -0.47 14.49 -8.59
C ALA A 125 -0.48 13.15 -7.84
N VAL A 126 0.59 12.87 -7.09
CA VAL A 126 0.57 11.76 -6.13
C VAL A 126 0.06 12.26 -4.78
N HIS A 127 -0.63 11.38 -4.06
CA HIS A 127 -1.34 11.65 -2.81
C HIS A 127 -0.58 11.12 -1.60
N GLY A 128 0.66 10.68 -1.79
CA GLY A 128 1.47 10.03 -0.78
C GLY A 128 2.86 9.67 -1.26
N ILE A 129 3.69 9.25 -0.31
CA ILE A 129 5.03 8.73 -0.56
C ILE A 129 5.17 7.36 0.09
N PHE A 130 5.70 6.40 -0.66
CA PHE A 130 6.09 5.07 -0.21
C PHE A 130 7.60 5.08 0.02
N PHE A 131 8.01 5.02 1.28
CA PHE A 131 9.40 4.93 1.71
C PHE A 131 9.82 3.46 1.78
N ASP A 132 10.58 3.02 0.80
CA ASP A 132 11.08 1.66 0.73
C ASP A 132 12.38 1.46 1.51
N GLU A 133 12.67 0.20 1.84
CA GLU A 133 13.89 -0.23 2.53
C GLU A 133 14.09 0.49 3.88
N CYS A 134 13.02 0.72 4.64
CA CYS A 134 13.08 1.44 5.90
C CYS A 134 13.91 0.68 6.95
N SER A 135 14.73 1.40 7.71
CA SER A 135 15.52 0.83 8.80
C SER A 135 14.81 0.97 10.15
N THR A 136 14.69 -0.13 10.90
CA THR A 136 14.17 -0.12 12.28
C THR A 136 15.10 0.55 13.29
N ALA A 137 16.38 0.75 12.92
CA ALA A 137 17.39 1.37 13.77
C ALA A 137 17.41 2.91 13.64
N ASN A 138 16.89 3.48 12.55
CA ASN A 138 17.10 4.87 12.19
C ASN A 138 15.79 5.69 12.20
N PHE A 139 15.18 5.82 13.38
CA PHE A 139 13.91 6.54 13.55
C PHE A 139 14.00 8.01 13.12
N ASP A 140 15.02 8.73 13.56
CA ASP A 140 15.14 10.16 13.29
C ASP A 140 15.31 10.48 11.81
N TYR A 141 16.04 9.63 11.08
CA TYR A 141 16.18 9.74 9.64
C TYR A 141 14.81 9.66 8.95
N LEU A 142 14.04 8.62 9.26
CA LEU A 142 12.74 8.40 8.63
C LEU A 142 11.73 9.48 9.05
N ASN A 143 11.74 9.90 10.33
CA ASN A 143 10.90 10.98 10.83
C ASN A 143 11.19 12.31 10.11
N GLN A 144 12.47 12.65 9.89
CA GLN A 144 12.84 13.85 9.14
C GLN A 144 12.39 13.79 7.68
N ALA A 145 12.50 12.62 7.04
CA ALA A 145 12.06 12.43 5.66
C ALA A 145 10.53 12.57 5.53
N ILE A 146 9.77 11.95 6.43
CA ILE A 146 8.30 12.03 6.50
C ILE A 146 7.84 13.45 6.78
N THR A 147 8.47 14.13 7.75
CA THR A 147 8.16 15.52 8.09
C THR A 147 8.37 16.43 6.88
N PHE A 148 9.48 16.24 6.16
CA PHE A 148 9.74 16.97 4.93
C PHE A 148 8.69 16.67 3.85
N ALA A 149 8.33 15.40 3.64
CA ALA A 149 7.30 15.02 2.67
C ALA A 149 5.96 15.69 2.98
N ARG A 150 5.51 15.66 4.23
CA ARG A 150 4.26 16.34 4.64
C ARG A 150 4.31 17.85 4.39
N GLY A 151 5.47 18.49 4.57
CA GLY A 151 5.66 19.91 4.25
C GLY A 151 5.70 20.21 2.74
N ALA A 152 6.28 19.32 1.94
CA ALA A 152 6.54 19.55 0.52
C ALA A 152 5.28 19.48 -0.37
N PHE A 153 4.23 18.79 0.07
CA PHE A 153 3.02 18.53 -0.73
C PHE A 153 1.87 19.54 -0.51
N GLY A 154 1.98 20.45 0.46
CA GLY A 154 0.99 21.51 0.74
C GLY A 154 -0.37 21.03 1.29
N ASN A 155 -0.76 19.79 1.02
CA ASN A 155 -1.95 19.09 1.52
C ASN A 155 -1.56 17.85 2.33
N GLY A 156 -2.50 17.32 3.12
CA GLY A 156 -2.30 16.05 3.82
C GLY A 156 -2.02 14.92 2.84
N ILE A 157 -0.88 14.25 3.01
CA ILE A 157 -0.47 13.09 2.21
C ILE A 157 -0.49 11.82 3.04
N THR A 158 -0.57 10.66 2.38
CA THR A 158 -0.40 9.35 3.01
C THR A 158 1.08 8.95 2.98
N THR A 159 1.69 8.70 4.13
CA THR A 159 3.06 8.16 4.22
C THR A 159 3.03 6.66 4.48
N VAL A 160 3.58 5.91 3.54
CA VAL A 160 3.71 4.45 3.65
C VAL A 160 5.17 4.12 3.92
N CYS A 161 5.44 3.35 4.97
CA CYS A 161 6.79 2.93 5.34
C CYS A 161 6.93 1.43 5.16
N ASN A 162 7.79 1.01 4.25
CA ASN A 162 8.07 -0.40 4.03
C ASN A 162 9.32 -0.85 4.76
N PHE A 163 9.13 -1.63 5.82
CA PHE A 163 10.22 -2.31 6.52
C PHE A 163 10.41 -3.74 6.03
N GLY A 164 9.43 -4.30 5.31
CA GLY A 164 9.36 -5.71 4.93
C GLY A 164 9.27 -6.71 6.10
N ALA A 165 9.34 -6.22 7.34
CA ALA A 165 9.40 -7.00 8.56
C ALA A 165 8.88 -6.18 9.76
N LYS A 166 8.82 -6.80 10.93
CA LYS A 166 8.38 -6.17 12.18
C LYS A 166 9.08 -4.83 12.44
N ALA A 167 8.27 -3.78 12.59
CA ALA A 167 8.69 -2.48 13.07
C ALA A 167 8.12 -2.19 14.47
N GLY A 168 8.88 -1.48 15.29
CA GLY A 168 8.41 -1.07 16.63
C GLY A 168 7.28 -0.04 16.55
N ALA A 169 6.39 -0.03 17.56
CA ALA A 169 5.22 0.85 17.64
C ALA A 169 5.54 2.34 17.42
N LYS A 170 6.75 2.80 17.80
CA LYS A 170 7.21 4.17 17.55
C LYS A 170 7.08 4.59 16.08
N PHE A 171 7.31 3.69 15.12
CA PHE A 171 7.23 4.02 13.69
C PHE A 171 5.80 4.26 13.23
N TYR A 172 4.81 3.64 13.86
CA TYR A 172 3.39 3.86 13.56
C TYR A 172 2.89 5.24 14.02
N THR A 173 3.69 5.98 14.81
CA THR A 173 3.39 7.39 15.17
C THR A 173 3.77 8.39 14.07
N ILE A 174 4.62 7.96 13.12
CA ILE A 174 5.10 8.82 12.03
C ILE A 174 4.65 8.32 10.65
N CYS A 175 4.41 7.01 10.50
CA CYS A 175 3.92 6.39 9.27
C CYS A 175 2.41 6.21 9.33
N ASP A 176 1.69 6.63 8.28
CA ASP A 176 0.24 6.39 8.19
C ASP A 176 -0.05 4.91 7.88
N VAL A 177 0.82 4.27 7.09
CA VAL A 177 0.79 2.83 6.78
C VAL A 177 2.17 2.23 6.97
N VAL A 178 2.25 1.02 7.54
CA VAL A 178 3.49 0.28 7.77
C VAL A 178 3.38 -1.10 7.14
N VAL A 179 4.20 -1.37 6.11
CA VAL A 179 4.37 -2.73 5.58
C VAL A 179 5.24 -3.50 6.59
N ALA A 180 4.56 -4.29 7.41
CA ALA A 180 5.14 -5.02 8.53
C ALA A 180 5.58 -6.44 8.14
N PHE A 181 5.22 -6.89 6.94
CA PHE A 181 5.65 -8.15 6.37
C PHE A 181 5.64 -8.04 4.85
N GLU A 182 6.78 -8.30 4.22
CA GLU A 182 6.89 -8.48 2.79
C GLU A 182 7.74 -9.72 2.52
N SER A 183 7.12 -10.76 2.01
CA SER A 183 7.84 -11.97 1.63
C SER A 183 7.02 -12.79 0.64
N CYS A 184 7.05 -14.11 0.76
CA CYS A 184 6.36 -15.08 -0.07
C CYS A 184 5.39 -15.90 0.77
N LEU A 185 4.57 -16.72 0.09
CA LEU A 185 3.73 -17.69 0.76
C LEU A 185 4.56 -18.72 1.54
N ASN A 186 5.57 -19.30 0.87
CA ASN A 186 6.55 -20.22 1.45
C ASN A 186 7.75 -20.37 0.51
N CYS A 187 8.90 -19.81 0.86
CA CYS A 187 10.09 -19.79 0.01
C CYS A 187 11.36 -19.85 0.87
N PRO A 188 12.49 -20.35 0.34
CA PRO A 188 13.71 -20.52 1.11
C PRO A 188 14.45 -19.21 1.40
N ASP A 189 14.17 -18.15 0.65
CA ASP A 189 14.86 -16.86 0.71
C ASP A 189 14.15 -15.83 1.60
N GLY A 190 13.11 -16.23 2.33
CA GLY A 190 12.38 -15.35 3.24
C GLY A 190 11.50 -16.11 4.23
N PRO A 191 10.98 -15.44 5.27
CA PRO A 191 10.05 -16.07 6.20
C PRO A 191 8.73 -16.44 5.49
N PRO A 192 8.16 -17.63 5.74
CA PRO A 192 6.85 -17.97 5.18
C PRO A 192 5.74 -17.13 5.81
N TYR A 193 4.64 -16.95 5.08
CA TYR A 193 3.43 -16.36 5.63
C TYR A 193 2.65 -17.40 6.46
N MET A 194 2.46 -17.10 7.75
CA MET A 194 1.85 -17.98 8.76
C MET A 194 0.47 -17.46 9.23
N ASP A 195 -0.25 -16.76 8.36
CA ASP A 195 -1.59 -16.22 8.62
C ASP A 195 -1.69 -15.38 9.90
N GLN A 196 -2.57 -15.74 10.84
CA GLN A 196 -2.76 -15.05 12.12
C GLN A 196 -1.44 -14.84 12.88
N ALA A 197 -0.53 -15.82 12.83
CA ALA A 197 0.75 -15.71 13.53
C ALA A 197 1.62 -14.61 12.91
N THR A 198 1.61 -14.45 11.58
CA THR A 198 2.33 -13.35 10.93
C THR A 198 1.78 -12.00 11.36
N LEU A 199 0.45 -11.85 11.42
CA LEU A 199 -0.18 -10.59 11.87
C LEU A 199 0.23 -10.27 13.31
N SER A 200 0.00 -11.20 14.24
CA SER A 200 0.27 -11.00 15.68
C SER A 200 1.76 -10.79 16.00
N ASN A 201 2.67 -11.43 15.25
CA ASN A 201 4.09 -11.34 15.53
C ASN A 201 4.73 -10.04 15.00
N ASN A 202 4.22 -9.52 13.88
CA ASN A 202 4.85 -8.41 13.16
C ASN A 202 4.18 -7.05 13.38
N ILE A 203 2.87 -7.02 13.69
CA ILE A 203 2.14 -5.78 13.89
C ILE A 203 1.89 -5.57 15.39
N PRO A 204 2.39 -4.47 16.01
CA PRO A 204 2.11 -4.18 17.41
C PRO A 204 0.61 -4.05 17.68
N SER A 205 0.17 -4.49 18.87
CA SER A 205 -1.23 -4.36 19.27
C SER A 205 -1.71 -2.91 19.20
N GLY A 206 -2.94 -2.70 18.72
CA GLY A 206 -3.52 -1.38 18.49
C GLY A 206 -3.21 -0.76 17.11
N TYR A 207 -2.34 -1.37 16.31
CA TYR A 207 -1.87 -0.81 15.04
C TYR A 207 -2.29 -1.59 13.79
N MET A 208 -3.20 -2.58 13.89
CA MET A 208 -3.64 -3.40 12.76
C MET A 208 -4.18 -2.57 11.57
N THR A 209 -4.93 -1.50 11.84
CA THR A 209 -5.50 -0.62 10.81
C THR A 209 -4.45 0.17 10.02
N GLN A 210 -3.25 0.34 10.58
CA GLN A 210 -2.10 0.94 9.89
C GLN A 210 -1.18 -0.12 9.27
N GLY A 211 -1.32 -1.39 9.67
CA GLY A 211 -0.50 -2.48 9.19
C GLY A 211 -0.81 -2.88 7.75
N ALA A 212 0.24 -3.31 7.05
CA ALA A 212 0.17 -3.85 5.70
C ALA A 212 0.96 -5.16 5.57
N ILE A 213 0.42 -6.10 4.79
CA ILE A 213 1.04 -7.40 4.46
C ILE A 213 1.16 -7.52 2.94
N ILE A 214 2.36 -7.81 2.44
CA ILE A 214 2.59 -8.06 1.02
C ILE A 214 3.20 -9.45 0.83
N LEU A 215 2.61 -10.24 -0.07
CA LEU A 215 3.20 -11.50 -0.54
C LEU A 215 3.54 -11.36 -2.01
N ASN A 216 4.82 -11.24 -2.35
CA ASN A 216 5.27 -11.09 -3.75
C ASN A 216 5.35 -12.43 -4.50
N ARG A 217 5.24 -13.57 -3.80
CA ARG A 217 5.20 -14.92 -4.39
C ARG A 217 4.18 -15.79 -3.69
N PHE A 218 2.93 -15.74 -4.16
CA PHE A 218 1.84 -16.60 -3.73
C PHE A 218 1.69 -17.81 -4.64
N THR A 219 2.64 -18.74 -4.57
CA THR A 219 2.68 -19.93 -5.43
C THR A 219 3.04 -21.18 -4.62
N GLY A 220 2.85 -22.35 -5.22
CA GLY A 220 3.18 -23.62 -4.59
C GLY A 220 2.26 -23.94 -3.40
N THR A 221 2.87 -24.13 -2.23
CA THR A 221 2.18 -24.62 -1.03
C THR A 221 2.61 -23.78 0.18
N SER A 222 1.66 -23.35 1.01
CA SER A 222 1.94 -22.69 2.28
C SER A 222 2.74 -23.57 3.24
N ALA A 223 3.32 -22.96 4.27
CA ALA A 223 4.08 -23.68 5.29
C ALA A 223 3.25 -24.74 6.04
N ASP A 224 1.93 -24.59 6.11
CA ASP A 224 1.00 -25.58 6.68
C ASP A 224 0.43 -26.58 5.66
N GLY A 225 1.00 -26.64 4.45
CA GLY A 225 0.67 -27.67 3.46
C GLY A 225 -0.55 -27.37 2.57
N ARG A 226 -1.07 -26.13 2.55
CA ARG A 226 -2.21 -25.73 1.71
C ARG A 226 -1.74 -25.25 0.35
N VAL A 227 -2.41 -25.72 -0.70
CA VAL A 227 -2.11 -25.32 -2.09
C VAL A 227 -2.47 -23.85 -2.30
N ALA A 228 -1.59 -23.10 -2.97
CA ALA A 228 -1.84 -21.74 -3.41
C ALA A 228 -2.97 -21.72 -4.45
N ASN A 229 -4.13 -21.21 -4.05
CA ASN A 229 -5.32 -21.07 -4.90
C ASN A 229 -6.24 -19.97 -4.35
N GLN A 230 -7.34 -19.68 -5.05
CA GLN A 230 -8.31 -18.66 -4.63
C GLN A 230 -8.91 -18.94 -3.24
N ALA A 231 -9.16 -20.21 -2.88
CA ALA A 231 -9.70 -20.55 -1.57
C ALA A 231 -8.73 -20.18 -0.44
N LEU A 232 -7.42 -20.34 -0.66
CA LEU A 232 -6.41 -19.91 0.31
C LEU A 232 -6.31 -18.39 0.41
N ILE A 233 -6.40 -17.67 -0.72
CA ILE A 233 -6.48 -16.20 -0.73
C ILE A 233 -7.68 -15.74 0.10
N ASN A 234 -8.87 -16.27 -0.18
CA ASN A 234 -10.10 -15.93 0.56
C ASN A 234 -9.95 -16.20 2.07
N LYS A 235 -9.35 -17.33 2.44
CA LYS A 235 -9.11 -17.69 3.84
C LYS A 235 -8.20 -16.69 4.55
N TYR A 236 -7.09 -16.30 3.93
CA TYR A 236 -6.18 -15.32 4.53
C TYR A 236 -6.75 -13.90 4.56
N VAL A 237 -7.45 -13.48 3.50
CA VAL A 237 -8.13 -12.19 3.48
C VAL A 237 -9.24 -12.12 4.53
N GLN A 238 -9.95 -13.23 4.79
CA GLN A 238 -10.90 -13.31 5.88
C GLN A 238 -10.22 -13.12 7.25
N THR A 239 -9.08 -13.77 7.50
CA THR A 239 -8.27 -13.55 8.72
C THR A 239 -7.88 -12.08 8.85
N MET A 240 -7.42 -11.44 7.77
CA MET A 240 -7.04 -10.02 7.74
C MET A 240 -8.22 -9.11 8.09
N LYS A 241 -9.38 -9.33 7.47
CA LYS A 241 -10.63 -8.59 7.75
C LYS A 241 -11.04 -8.73 9.23
N GLN A 242 -11.00 -9.95 9.78
CA GLN A 242 -11.34 -10.22 11.18
C GLN A 242 -10.41 -9.54 12.19
N ASN A 243 -9.14 -9.33 11.83
CA ASN A 243 -8.17 -8.62 12.65
C ASN A 243 -8.19 -7.10 12.44
N GLY A 244 -8.98 -6.59 11.48
CA GLY A 244 -8.99 -5.18 11.13
C GLY A 244 -7.67 -4.71 10.50
N LEU A 245 -7.01 -5.57 9.72
CA LEU A 245 -5.80 -5.19 8.99
C LEU A 245 -6.13 -4.06 8.01
N GLY A 246 -5.26 -3.05 7.94
CA GLY A 246 -5.43 -1.91 7.06
C GLY A 246 -5.30 -2.26 5.58
N TRP A 247 -4.21 -2.96 5.19
CA TRP A 247 -3.86 -3.15 3.80
C TRP A 247 -3.23 -4.51 3.51
N PHE A 248 -3.45 -5.05 2.32
CA PHE A 248 -2.63 -6.16 1.82
C PHE A 248 -2.48 -6.14 0.30
N TYR A 249 -1.58 -6.99 -0.19
CA TYR A 249 -1.52 -7.38 -1.60
C TYR A 249 -0.79 -8.71 -1.78
N PHE A 250 -1.34 -9.60 -2.60
CA PHE A 250 -0.70 -10.87 -2.96
C PHE A 250 -0.46 -10.91 -4.48
N ALA A 251 0.74 -11.35 -4.86
CA ALA A 251 1.11 -11.57 -6.24
C ALA A 251 1.80 -12.92 -6.38
N SER A 252 1.52 -13.62 -7.48
CA SER A 252 2.18 -14.90 -7.76
C SER A 252 3.55 -14.77 -8.41
N ALA A 253 3.79 -13.68 -9.16
CA ALA A 253 4.97 -13.53 -10.02
C ALA A 253 5.72 -12.23 -9.73
N GLY A 254 6.00 -11.98 -8.45
CA GLY A 254 6.65 -10.75 -8.03
C GLY A 254 5.81 -9.54 -8.42
N TYR A 255 6.49 -8.48 -8.82
CA TYR A 255 5.88 -7.25 -9.31
C TYR A 255 5.86 -7.16 -10.84
N ASP A 256 6.11 -8.30 -11.52
CA ASP A 256 6.24 -8.40 -12.98
C ASP A 256 4.92 -8.79 -13.67
N SER A 257 3.85 -9.07 -12.91
CA SER A 257 2.54 -9.44 -13.47
C SER A 257 1.40 -9.12 -12.52
N LEU A 258 0.32 -8.56 -13.07
CA LEU A 258 -0.95 -8.37 -12.35
C LEU A 258 -1.91 -9.55 -12.51
N THR A 259 -1.62 -10.47 -13.43
CA THR A 259 -2.59 -11.48 -13.93
C THR A 259 -2.09 -12.91 -13.80
N THR A 260 -0.86 -13.12 -13.32
CA THR A 260 -0.36 -14.49 -13.10
C THR A 260 -1.07 -15.13 -11.91
N PRO A 261 -1.81 -16.24 -12.10
CA PRO A 261 -2.52 -16.91 -11.02
C PRO A 261 -1.56 -17.63 -10.06
N PRO A 262 -2.03 -18.04 -8.86
CA PRO A 262 -3.37 -17.81 -8.33
C PRO A 262 -3.65 -16.40 -7.79
N ALA A 263 -2.64 -15.65 -7.32
CA ALA A 263 -2.81 -14.32 -6.78
C ALA A 263 -2.61 -13.25 -7.86
N THR A 264 -3.74 -12.73 -8.33
CA THR A 264 -3.85 -11.64 -9.31
C THR A 264 -4.48 -10.42 -8.62
N VAL A 265 -4.31 -9.23 -9.19
CA VAL A 265 -4.97 -8.01 -8.66
C VAL A 265 -6.50 -8.16 -8.59
N GLY A 266 -7.09 -8.91 -9.53
CA GLY A 266 -8.52 -9.21 -9.53
C GLY A 266 -8.92 -10.24 -8.46
N ALA A 267 -8.08 -11.25 -8.22
CA ALA A 267 -8.30 -12.26 -7.19
C ALA A 267 -8.28 -11.65 -5.78
N ASP A 268 -7.37 -10.71 -5.53
CA ASP A 268 -7.28 -9.97 -4.26
C ASP A 268 -8.52 -9.10 -4.03
N ALA A 269 -8.93 -8.34 -5.05
CA ALA A 269 -10.13 -7.50 -4.98
C ALA A 269 -11.40 -8.34 -4.77
N ALA A 270 -11.52 -9.47 -5.47
CA ALA A 270 -12.65 -10.39 -5.30
C ALA A 270 -12.71 -10.99 -3.89
N ALA A 271 -11.55 -11.32 -3.29
CA ALA A 271 -11.48 -11.86 -1.94
C ALA A 271 -11.91 -10.84 -0.87
N LEU A 272 -11.68 -9.55 -1.10
CA LEU A 272 -12.17 -8.48 -0.22
C LEU A 272 -13.67 -8.23 -0.36
N ALA A 273 -14.19 -8.32 -1.60
CA ALA A 273 -15.59 -8.10 -1.92
C ALA A 273 -16.52 -9.23 -1.44
N ALA A 274 -15.96 -10.42 -1.17
CA ALA A 274 -16.65 -11.57 -0.57
C ALA A 274 -16.85 -11.41 0.95
#